data_AF-C6ABV8-F1
#
_entry.id   AF-C6ABV8-F1
#
_cell.length_a   1.000
_cell.length_b   1.000
_cell.length_c   1.000
_cell.angle_alpha   90.00
_cell.angle_beta   90.00
_cell.angle_gamma   90.00
#
_symmetry.space_group_name_H-M   'P 1'
#
loop_
_entity.id
_entity.type
_entity.pdbx_description
1 polymer ?
#
loop_
_entity_poly.entity_id
_entity_poly.type
_entity_poly.pdbx_seq_one_letter_code
_entity_poly.pdbx_strand_id
1 'polypeptide(L)' 'MILWLKRNLMLTGAALAAFFIALARAFTLGKKSEQQKQTEKALKAATTRLEVENEINQKSDADVRAALSDWLRDK' A
#
# COMPACT_ATOMS: atom_id res chain seq x y z
N MET A 1 54.96 3.80 -1.26
CA MET A 1 53.86 4.76 -0.96
C MET A 1 52.67 4.62 -1.91
N ILE A 2 52.86 4.69 -3.24
CA ILE A 2 51.74 4.69 -4.21
C ILE A 2 50.87 3.42 -4.14
N LEU A 3 51.47 2.25 -3.89
CA LEU A 3 50.78 0.96 -3.84
C LEU A 3 49.85 0.82 -2.62
N TRP A 4 50.28 1.37 -1.48
CA TRP A 4 49.49 1.44 -0.25
C TRP A 4 48.30 2.39 -0.39
N LEU A 5 48.53 3.56 -1.00
CA LEU A 5 47.47 4.52 -1.28
C LEU A 5 46.40 3.94 -2.22
N LYS A 6 46.84 3.24 -3.28
CA LYS A 6 45.95 2.60 -4.26
C LYS A 6 45.11 1.49 -3.62
N ARG A 7 45.69 0.70 -2.72
CA ARG A 7 45.01 -0.38 -2.00
C ARG A 7 43.96 0.15 -1.04
N ASN A 8 44.27 1.21 -0.29
CA ASN A 8 43.30 1.85 0.59
C ASN A 8 42.15 2.50 -0.19
N LEU A 9 42.45 3.16 -1.32
CA LEU A 9 41.44 3.75 -2.19
C LEU A 9 40.48 2.70 -2.77
N MET A 10 41.02 1.54 -3.18
CA MET A 10 40.20 0.40 -3.62
C MET A 10 39.30 -0.13 -2.50
N LEU A 11 39.82 -0.28 -1.28
CA LEU A 11 39.05 -0.77 -0.15
C LEU A 11 37.93 0.19 0.25
N THR A 12 38.22 1.50 0.32
CA THR A 12 37.20 2.51 0.62
C THR A 12 36.15 2.59 -0.48
N GLY A 13 36.55 2.47 -1.75
CA GLY A 13 35.63 2.44 -2.87
C GLY A 13 34.70 1.22 -2.83
N ALA A 14 35.24 0.05 -2.51
CA ALA A 14 34.46 -1.18 -2.36
C ALA A 14 33.47 -1.09 -1.19
N ALA A 15 33.91 -0.56 -0.03
CA ALA A 15 33.05 -0.37 1.13
C ALA A 15 31.91 0.63 0.84
N LEU A 16 32.22 1.73 0.16
CA LEU A 16 31.23 2.74 -0.20
C LEU A 16 30.21 2.20 -1.22
N ALA A 17 30.66 1.43 -2.21
CA ALA A 17 29.77 0.79 -3.18
C ALA A 17 28.83 -0.21 -2.49
N ALA A 18 29.36 -1.06 -1.58
CA ALA A 18 28.54 -1.99 -0.81
C ALA A 18 27.49 -1.27 0.05
N PHE A 19 27.86 -0.15 0.67
CA PHE A 19 26.94 0.67 1.45
C PHE A 19 25.77 1.20 0.61
N PHE A 20 26.05 1.78 -0.56
CA PHE A 20 24.99 2.30 -1.43
C PHE A 20 24.11 1.19 -2.03
N ILE A 21 24.68 0.02 -2.34
CA ILE A 21 23.89 -1.14 -2.79
C ILE A 21 22.92 -1.59 -1.69
N ALA A 22 23.38 -1.66 -0.44
CA ALA A 22 22.53 -2.01 0.69
C ALA A 22 21.42 -0.98 0.90
N LEU A 23 21.75 0.32 0.83
CA LEU A 23 20.78 1.41 0.97
C LEU A 23 19.72 1.38 -0.14
N ALA A 24 20.12 1.19 -1.39
CA ALA A 24 19.21 1.09 -2.53
C ALA A 24 18.26 -0.10 -2.39
N ARG A 25 18.75 -1.25 -1.89
CA ARG A 25 17.90 -2.43 -1.63
C ARG A 25 16.91 -2.19 -0.50
N ALA A 26 17.35 -1.60 0.61
CA ALA A 26 16.45 -1.27 1.72
C ALA A 26 15.35 -0.29 1.28
N PHE A 27 15.70 0.73 0.49
CA PHE A 27 14.75 1.72 -0.02
C PHE A 27 13.75 1.13 -1.01
N THR A 28 14.21 0.28 -1.94
CA THR A 28 13.33 -0.39 -2.92
C THR A 28 12.38 -1.38 -2.25
N LEU A 29 12.84 -2.12 -1.24
CA LEU A 29 11.99 -2.99 -0.41
C LEU A 29 10.93 -2.18 0.34
N GLY A 30 11.32 -1.08 0.99
CA GLY A 30 10.40 -0.18 1.67
C GLY A 30 9.34 0.40 0.73
N LYS A 31 9.77 0.89 -0.45
CA LYS A 31 8.86 1.43 -1.46
C LYS A 31 7.87 0.40 -1.98
N LYS A 32 8.31 -0.84 -2.24
CA LYS A 32 7.45 -1.92 -2.70
C LYS A 32 6.41 -2.30 -1.64
N SER A 33 6.81 -2.36 -0.37
CA SER A 33 5.88 -2.61 0.74
C SER A 33 4.81 -1.52 0.85
N GLU A 34 5.21 -0.25 0.71
CA GLU A 34 4.26 0.86 0.80
C GLU A 34 3.30 0.90 -0.40
N GLN A 35 3.80 0.63 -1.61
CA GLN A 35 2.95 0.49 -2.80
C GLN A 35 1.95 -0.66 -2.64
N GLN A 36 2.39 -1.81 -2.13
CA GLN A 36 1.52 -2.94 -1.89
C GLN A 36 0.39 -2.58 -0.90
N LYS A 37 0.72 -1.92 0.21
CA LYS A 37 -0.28 -1.45 1.19
C LYS A 37 -1.30 -0.48 0.56
N GLN A 38 -0.85 0.42 -0.30
CA GLN A 38 -1.75 1.33 -1.01
C GLN A 38 -2.66 0.58 -1.98
N THR A 39 -2.13 -0.38 -2.74
CA THR A 39 -2.94 -1.20 -3.65
C THR A 39 -3.94 -2.07 -2.89
N GLU A 40 -3.55 -2.67 -1.76
CA GLU A 40 -4.46 -3.46 -0.92
C GLU A 40 -5.58 -2.59 -0.33
N LYS A 41 -5.26 -1.38 0.14
CA LYS A 41 -6.27 -0.42 0.61
C LYS A 41 -7.24 -0.03 -0.50
N ALA A 42 -6.73 0.29 -1.69
CA ALA A 42 -7.55 0.65 -2.84
C ALA A 42 -8.45 -0.52 -3.27
N LEU A 43 -7.90 -1.74 -3.29
CA LEU A 43 -8.64 -2.95 -3.63
C LEU A 43 -9.74 -3.23 -2.60
N LYS A 44 -9.42 -3.14 -1.30
CA LYS A 44 -10.41 -3.30 -0.23
C LYS A 44 -11.54 -2.27 -0.34
N ALA A 45 -11.21 -1.01 -0.60
CA ALA A 45 -12.20 0.04 -0.79
C ALA A 45 -13.10 -0.24 -2.01
N ALA A 46 -12.53 -0.69 -3.12
CA ALA A 46 -13.28 -1.06 -4.31
C ALA A 46 -14.20 -2.27 -4.07
N THR A 47 -13.73 -3.30 -3.37
CA THR A 47 -14.55 -4.47 -3.00
C THR A 47 -15.71 -4.08 -2.10
N THR A 48 -15.48 -3.29 -1.05
CA THR A 48 -16.56 -2.81 -0.17
C THR A 48 -17.56 -1.96 -0.93
N ARG A 49 -17.10 -1.10 -1.86
CA ARG A 49 -18.00 -0.32 -2.70
C ARG A 49 -18.88 -1.22 -3.58
N LEU A 50 -18.30 -2.25 -4.19
CA LEU A 50 -19.03 -3.19 -5.03
C LEU A 50 -20.06 -3.98 -4.21
N GLU A 51 -19.70 -4.41 -3.01
CA GLU A 51 -20.60 -5.11 -2.09
C GLU A 51 -21.78 -4.23 -1.70
N VAL A 52 -21.54 -2.97 -1.31
CA VAL A 52 -22.60 -2.00 -1.01
C VAL A 52 -23.48 -1.72 -2.23
N GLU A 53 -22.89 -1.52 -3.41
CA GLU A 53 -23.66 -1.30 -4.65
C GLU A 53 -24.52 -2.52 -5.00
N ASN A 54 -24.00 -3.73 -4.79
CA ASN A 54 -24.77 -4.96 -4.99
C ASN A 54 -25.91 -5.10 -3.96
N GLU A 55 -25.68 -4.80 -2.68
CA GLU A 55 -26.73 -4.79 -1.66
C GLU A 55 -27.83 -3.79 -1.99
N ILE A 56 -27.47 -2.58 -2.41
CA ILE A 56 -28.43 -1.55 -2.83
C ILE A 56 -29.22 -2.03 -4.05
N ASN A 57 -28.55 -2.63 -5.04
CA ASN A 57 -29.18 -3.13 -6.26
C ASN A 57 -30.12 -4.33 -5.99
N GLN A 58 -29.86 -5.11 -4.93
CA GLN A 58 -30.74 -6.20 -4.50
C GLN A 58 -31.97 -5.71 -3.72
N LYS A 59 -31.94 -4.51 -3.13
CA LYS A 59 -33.08 -3.95 -2.42
C LYS A 59 -34.10 -3.39 -3.40
N SER A 60 -35.37 -3.77 -3.22
CA SER A 60 -36.47 -3.14 -3.98
C SER A 60 -36.87 -1.80 -3.36
N ASP A 61 -37.47 -0.91 -4.16
CA ASP A 61 -37.99 0.39 -3.68
C ASP A 61 -38.96 0.22 -2.48
N ALA A 62 -39.76 -0.85 -2.52
CA ALA A 62 -40.70 -1.18 -1.45
C ALA A 62 -39.98 -1.54 -0.14
N ASP A 63 -38.89 -2.33 -0.20
CA ASP A 63 -38.10 -2.71 0.96
C ASP A 63 -37.36 -1.51 1.57
N VAL A 64 -36.84 -0.62 0.71
CA VAL A 64 -36.20 0.63 1.14
C VAL A 64 -37.21 1.55 1.83
N ARG A 65 -38.42 1.70 1.27
CA ARG A 65 -39.51 2.48 1.88
C ARG A 65 -39.97 1.91 3.22
N ALA A 66 -40.10 0.59 3.33
CA ALA A 66 -40.47 -0.07 4.57
C ALA A 66 -39.43 0.18 5.66
N ALA A 67 -38.14 -0.04 5.36
CA ALA A 67 -37.05 0.19 6.30
C ALA A 67 -36.94 1.67 6.74
N LEU A 68 -37.15 2.61 5.81
CA LEU A 68 -37.14 4.04 6.13
C LEU A 68 -38.32 4.44 7.02
N SER A 69 -39.50 3.87 6.78
CA SER A 69 -40.69 4.12 7.59
C SER A 69 -40.55 3.56 9.01
N ASP A 70 -39.93 2.39 9.18
CA ASP A 70 -39.66 1.81 10.49
C ASP A 70 -38.65 2.66 11.27
N TRP A 71 -37.56 3.09 10.63
CA TRP A 71 -36.55 3.95 11.27
C TRP A 71 -37.13 5.30 11.74
N LEU A 72 -38.05 5.88 10.97
CA LEU A 72 -38.76 7.12 11.35
C LEU A 72 -39.76 6.92 12.49
N ARG A 73 -40.26 5.69 12.69
CA ARG A 73 -41.21 5.35 13.75
C ARG A 73 -40.55 4.94 15.06
N ASP A 74 -39.33 4.40 14.99
CA ASP A 74 -38.51 4.04 16.16
C ASP A 74 -37.79 5.26 16.78
N LYS A 75 -38.01 6.47 16.25
CA LYS A 75 -37.49 7.74 16.76
C LYS A 75 -38.59 8.63 17.32
#